data_AF-I7KD42-F1
#
_entry.id   AF-I7KD42-F1
#
_cell.length_a   1.000
_cell.length_b   1.000
_cell.length_c   1.000
_cell.angle_alpha   90.00
_cell.angle_beta   90.00
_cell.angle_gamma   90.00
#
_symmetry.space_group_name_H-M   'P 1'
#
loop_
_entity.id
_entity.type
_entity.pdbx_description
1 polymer ?
#
loop_
_entity_poly.entity_id
_entity_poly.type
_entity_poly.pdbx_seq_one_letter_code
_entity_poly.pdbx_strand_id
1 'polypeptide(L)'
;MGGHLTTDRRWYALLILLAALAFGCIVVAAENVSGEQPLTGAPGVVARGDPVTISGIATGNPDAVYVWVFGQNYRLLSEPVDVGSDGIYRYTLERSETADLSPGRYFAIVQHPMGNGKQDVRVVSDSTISVPGGTTVDLAGLPADEAATALVDALNSPYSDDTYVMVSFMIEDPWIQIGGIRSTGG
;
A
#
# COMPACT_ATOMS: atom_id res chain seq x y z
N MET A 1 9.80 -20.23 -39.16
CA MET A 1 8.45 -20.41 -38.58
C MET A 1 8.66 -21.22 -37.31
N GLY A 2 8.82 -20.65 -36.11
CA GLY A 2 7.92 -19.71 -35.40
C GLY A 2 6.84 -20.54 -34.68
N GLY A 3 6.60 -20.48 -33.37
CA GLY A 3 7.14 -19.70 -32.25
C GLY A 3 7.15 -20.55 -30.96
N HIS A 4 8.07 -20.30 -30.04
CA HIS A 4 7.86 -19.55 -28.78
C HIS A 4 6.61 -19.98 -28.01
N LEU A 5 6.79 -20.98 -27.14
CA LEU A 5 5.83 -21.39 -26.11
C LEU A 5 5.78 -20.30 -25.04
N THR A 6 4.76 -19.47 -25.09
CA THR A 6 4.43 -18.49 -24.05
C THR A 6 3.85 -19.22 -22.83
N THR A 7 4.60 -19.21 -21.73
CA THR A 7 4.14 -19.64 -20.40
C THR A 7 2.98 -18.77 -19.94
N ASP A 8 1.78 -19.34 -19.94
CA ASP A 8 0.53 -18.64 -19.66
C ASP A 8 0.38 -18.40 -18.15
N ARG A 9 0.50 -17.14 -17.72
CA ARG A 9 0.48 -16.68 -16.31
C ARG A 9 -0.88 -16.87 -15.62
N ARG A 10 -1.88 -17.38 -16.34
CA ARG A 10 -3.25 -17.61 -15.85
C ARG A 10 -3.38 -18.86 -14.97
N TRP A 11 -2.43 -19.78 -15.05
CA TRP A 11 -2.44 -21.01 -14.24
C TRP A 11 -1.81 -20.84 -12.85
N TYR A 12 -1.03 -19.77 -12.62
CA TYR A 12 -0.45 -19.48 -11.30
C TYR A 12 -1.47 -18.89 -10.32
N ALA A 13 -2.43 -18.10 -10.80
CA ALA A 13 -3.52 -17.60 -9.97
C ALA A 13 -4.41 -18.73 -9.42
N LEU A 14 -4.57 -19.83 -10.19
CA LEU A 14 -5.35 -21.00 -9.75
C LEU A 14 -4.58 -21.88 -8.75
N LEU A 15 -3.24 -21.85 -8.77
CA LEU A 15 -2.41 -22.62 -7.83
C LEU A 15 -2.21 -21.91 -6.49
N ILE A 16 -2.25 -20.57 -6.45
CA ILE A 16 -2.32 -19.83 -5.18
C ILE A 16 -3.67 -20.09 -4.47
N LEU A 17 -4.72 -20.43 -5.22
CA LEU A 17 -6.02 -20.86 -4.69
C LEU A 17 -6.04 -22.28 -4.11
N LEU A 18 -5.02 -23.11 -4.34
CA LEU A 18 -4.98 -24.51 -3.88
C LEU A 18 -3.97 -24.81 -2.75
N ALA A 19 -3.18 -23.82 -2.31
CA ALA A 19 -2.27 -23.96 -1.17
C ALA A 19 -2.82 -23.41 0.16
N ALA A 20 -4.07 -22.93 0.20
CA ALA A 20 -4.70 -22.36 1.40
C ALA A 20 -5.61 -23.36 2.16
N LEU A 21 -5.33 -24.67 2.10
CA LEU A 21 -6.15 -25.70 2.78
C LEU A 21 -5.40 -26.62 3.75
N ALA A 22 -4.23 -26.23 4.26
CA ALA A 22 -3.58 -27.04 5.31
C ALA A 22 -3.10 -26.26 6.55
N PHE A 23 -2.89 -24.95 6.48
CA PHE A 23 -2.55 -24.13 7.64
C PHE A 23 -3.21 -22.77 7.44
N GLY A 24 -3.92 -22.28 8.45
CA GLY A 24 -4.69 -21.03 8.41
C GLY A 24 -3.82 -19.79 8.19
N CYS A 25 -3.31 -19.63 6.97
CA CYS A 25 -2.61 -18.46 6.50
C CYS A 25 -3.64 -17.46 5.98
N ILE A 26 -3.94 -16.47 6.81
CA ILE A 26 -4.58 -15.22 6.46
C ILE A 26 -3.67 -14.50 5.45
N VAL A 27 -4.20 -14.22 4.26
CA VAL A 27 -3.48 -13.48 3.21
C VAL A 27 -4.12 -12.11 3.13
N VAL A 28 -3.40 -11.08 3.57
CA VAL A 28 -3.66 -9.72 3.11
C VAL A 28 -2.91 -9.56 1.79
N ALA A 29 -3.62 -9.45 0.68
CA ALA A 29 -3.05 -9.09 -0.61
C ALA A 29 -3.35 -7.62 -0.86
N ALA A 30 -2.32 -6.76 -0.87
CA ALA A 30 -2.42 -5.40 -1.37
C ALA A 30 -2.12 -5.42 -2.88
N GLU A 31 -3.17 -5.43 -3.70
CA GLU A 31 -3.04 -5.36 -5.15
C GLU A 31 -3.70 -4.07 -5.63
N ASN A 32 -2.93 -3.21 -6.32
CA ASN A 32 -3.33 -2.35 -7.45
C ASN A 32 -2.46 -1.09 -7.56
N VAL A 33 -1.19 -1.21 -7.98
CA VAL A 33 -0.57 -0.08 -8.68
C VAL A 33 -1.05 -0.13 -10.12
N SER A 34 -1.97 0.77 -10.49
CA SER A 34 -2.32 1.04 -11.88
C SER A 34 -1.11 1.68 -12.57
N GLY A 35 -0.25 0.82 -13.09
CA GLY A 35 1.09 1.10 -13.63
C GLY A 35 1.92 -0.16 -13.45
N GLU A 36 1.59 -1.17 -14.28
CA GLU A 36 2.11 -2.54 -14.32
C GLU A 36 3.29 -2.88 -13.38
N GLN A 37 3.03 -3.58 -12.27
CA GLN A 37 3.76 -4.81 -11.89
C GLN A 37 3.20 -5.48 -10.62
N PRO A 38 3.33 -6.82 -10.51
CA PRO A 38 2.78 -7.62 -9.43
C PRO A 38 3.57 -7.41 -8.13
N LEU A 39 2.86 -7.64 -7.04
CA LEU A 39 3.29 -7.52 -5.65
C LEU A 39 4.31 -8.62 -5.35
N THR A 40 5.59 -8.25 -5.36
CA THR A 40 6.59 -8.48 -4.31
C THR A 40 7.91 -7.92 -4.86
N GLY A 41 8.44 -6.87 -4.23
CA GLY A 41 9.88 -6.54 -4.32
C GLY A 41 10.32 -5.36 -5.20
N ALA A 42 9.48 -4.74 -6.03
CA ALA A 42 9.84 -3.51 -6.75
C ALA A 42 8.76 -2.43 -6.56
N PRO A 43 9.14 -1.16 -6.29
CA PRO A 43 8.15 -0.10 -6.24
C PRO A 43 7.52 0.12 -7.62
N GLY A 44 6.20 0.30 -7.67
CA GLY A 44 5.58 0.84 -8.88
C GLY A 44 5.98 2.31 -9.07
N VAL A 45 6.20 2.73 -10.32
CA VAL A 45 6.49 4.14 -10.65
C VAL A 45 5.20 4.82 -11.07
N VAL A 46 4.93 5.98 -10.50
CA VAL A 46 3.72 6.78 -10.72
C VAL A 46 4.14 8.20 -11.10
N ALA A 47 3.62 8.72 -12.20
CA ALA A 47 3.86 10.10 -12.58
C ALA A 47 3.12 11.04 -11.62
N ARG A 48 3.77 12.13 -11.20
CA ARG A 48 3.15 13.14 -10.35
C ARG A 48 1.86 13.66 -11.00
N GLY A 49 0.76 13.65 -10.24
CA GLY A 49 -0.57 14.01 -10.70
C GLY A 49 -1.41 12.86 -11.26
N ASP A 50 -0.86 11.64 -11.37
CA ASP A 50 -1.64 10.43 -11.57
C ASP A 50 -2.10 9.85 -10.22
N PRO A 51 -3.36 9.37 -10.12
CA PRO A 51 -3.90 8.88 -8.86
C PRO A 51 -3.25 7.55 -8.46
N VAL A 52 -3.07 7.34 -7.15
CA VAL A 52 -2.56 6.08 -6.59
C VAL A 52 -3.68 5.41 -5.80
N THR A 53 -4.01 4.17 -6.12
CA THR A 53 -4.98 3.38 -5.35
C THR A 53 -4.27 2.31 -4.55
N ILE A 54 -4.53 2.25 -3.25
CA ILE A 54 -4.10 1.21 -2.33
C ILE A 54 -5.35 0.37 -2.04
N SER A 55 -5.36 -0.88 -2.49
CA SER A 55 -6.50 -1.76 -2.29
C SER A 55 -6.07 -3.19 -2.01
N GLY A 56 -6.99 -3.98 -1.48
CA GLY A 56 -6.72 -5.36 -1.15
C GLY A 56 -7.92 -6.06 -0.54
N ILE A 57 -7.71 -7.29 -0.10
CA ILE A 57 -8.71 -8.09 0.60
C ILE A 57 -8.35 -8.16 2.09
N ALA A 58 -9.30 -7.77 2.94
CA ALA A 58 -9.22 -7.91 4.40
C ALA A 58 -10.05 -9.14 4.84
N THR A 59 -9.38 -10.27 5.04
CA THR A 59 -10.04 -11.52 5.43
C THR A 59 -10.54 -11.47 6.89
N GLY A 60 -11.65 -12.14 7.18
CA GLY A 60 -12.31 -12.04 8.50
C GLY A 60 -13.32 -10.89 8.57
N ASN A 61 -13.41 -10.09 7.51
CA ASN A 61 -14.41 -9.04 7.31
C ASN A 61 -14.48 -8.05 8.49
N PRO A 62 -13.36 -7.39 8.84
CA PRO A 62 -13.41 -6.29 9.80
C PRO A 62 -14.24 -5.14 9.21
N ASP A 63 -14.76 -4.24 10.05
CA ASP A 63 -15.51 -3.07 9.56
C ASP A 63 -14.59 -2.12 8.75
N ALA A 64 -13.34 -1.98 9.18
CA ALA A 64 -12.34 -1.12 8.52
C ALA A 64 -10.92 -1.69 8.62
N VAL A 65 -10.07 -1.24 7.71
CA VAL A 65 -8.60 -1.27 7.82
C VAL A 65 -8.07 0.15 8.02
N TYR A 66 -6.82 0.28 8.44
CA TYR A 66 -6.20 1.59 8.69
C TYR A 66 -5.02 1.81 7.76
N VAL A 67 -5.12 2.84 6.91
CA VAL A 67 -4.09 3.16 5.92
C VAL A 67 -3.16 4.24 6.45
N TRP A 68 -1.88 3.97 6.30
CA TRP A 68 -0.79 4.87 6.64
C TRP A 68 0.05 5.12 5.39
N VAL A 69 0.47 6.36 5.18
CA VAL A 69 1.36 6.71 4.06
C VAL A 69 2.46 7.61 4.57
N PHE A 70 3.71 7.28 4.25
CA PHE A 70 4.89 8.10 4.58
C PHE A 70 5.67 8.43 3.31
N GLY A 71 5.92 9.71 3.10
CA GLY A 71 6.79 10.22 2.04
C GLY A 71 7.48 11.52 2.46
N GLN A 72 8.29 12.07 1.55
CA GLN A 72 9.15 13.23 1.84
C GLN A 72 8.38 14.46 2.33
N ASN A 73 7.21 14.74 1.74
CA ASN A 73 6.38 15.91 2.06
C ASN A 73 4.91 15.54 2.31
N TYR A 74 4.61 14.26 2.54
CA TYR A 74 3.24 13.78 2.77
C TYR A 74 3.22 12.72 3.85
N ARG A 75 2.22 12.82 4.71
CA ARG A 75 1.92 11.84 5.75
C ARG A 75 0.42 11.67 5.87
N LEU A 76 -0.03 10.43 5.73
CA LEU A 76 -1.37 10.01 6.11
C LEU A 76 -1.23 9.12 7.34
N LEU A 77 -1.91 9.48 8.42
CA LEU A 77 -1.80 8.78 9.69
C LEU A 77 -3.14 8.14 10.04
N SER A 78 -3.18 6.81 9.99
CA SER A 78 -4.29 6.01 10.52
C SER A 78 -5.65 6.29 9.86
N GLU A 79 -5.69 6.48 8.54
CA GLU A 79 -6.96 6.73 7.85
C GLU A 79 -7.83 5.47 7.86
N PRO A 80 -9.02 5.48 8.48
CA PRO A 80 -9.91 4.33 8.45
C PRO A 80 -10.52 4.18 7.06
N VAL A 81 -10.47 2.96 6.52
CA VAL A 81 -11.02 2.62 5.21
C VAL A 81 -11.98 1.47 5.37
N ASP A 82 -13.24 1.71 5.02
CA ASP A 82 -14.30 0.72 5.09
C ASP A 82 -13.95 -0.51 4.26
N VAL A 83 -14.21 -1.69 4.83
CA VAL A 83 -14.14 -2.95 4.10
C VAL A 83 -15.54 -3.26 3.57
N GLY A 84 -15.66 -3.37 2.26
CA GLY A 84 -16.91 -3.76 1.61
C GLY A 84 -17.36 -5.15 2.05
N SER A 85 -18.64 -5.48 1.81
CA SER A 85 -19.17 -6.82 2.07
C SER A 85 -18.50 -7.94 1.26
N ASP A 86 -17.74 -7.57 0.22
CA ASP A 86 -16.88 -8.44 -0.58
C ASP A 86 -15.49 -8.66 0.07
N GLY A 87 -15.24 -8.09 1.25
CA GLY A 87 -13.97 -8.11 1.93
C GLY A 87 -12.94 -7.16 1.35
N ILE A 88 -13.31 -6.28 0.41
CA ILE A 88 -12.37 -5.43 -0.32
C ILE A 88 -12.32 -4.03 0.29
N TYR A 89 -11.12 -3.53 0.52
CA TYR A 89 -10.87 -2.13 0.85
C TYR A 89 -10.22 -1.40 -0.33
N ARG A 90 -10.48 -0.08 -0.45
CA ARG A 90 -9.85 0.80 -1.45
C ARG A 90 -9.63 2.18 -0.86
N TYR A 91 -8.40 2.66 -0.90
CA TYR A 91 -8.03 4.03 -0.60
C TYR A 91 -7.33 4.65 -1.82
N THR A 92 -7.69 5.87 -2.19
CA THR A 92 -7.12 6.53 -3.35
C THR A 92 -6.51 7.86 -2.93
N LEU A 93 -5.21 8.03 -3.20
CA LEU A 93 -4.58 9.35 -3.28
C LEU A 93 -5.01 9.98 -4.59
N GLU A 94 -5.78 11.05 -4.49
CA GLU A 94 -6.38 11.69 -5.66
C GLU A 94 -5.33 12.41 -6.52
N ARG A 95 -5.68 12.71 -7.77
CA ARG A 95 -4.80 13.48 -8.67
C ARG A 95 -4.33 14.79 -8.07
N SER A 96 -5.22 15.48 -7.35
CA SER A 96 -4.90 16.74 -6.67
C SER A 96 -3.88 16.56 -5.56
N GLU A 97 -3.94 15.46 -4.80
CA GLU A 97 -2.96 15.17 -3.75
C GLU A 97 -1.63 14.76 -4.36
N THR A 98 -1.66 13.84 -5.32
CA THR A 98 -0.48 13.32 -6.01
C THR A 98 0.26 14.37 -6.82
N ALA A 99 -0.42 15.44 -7.25
CA ALA A 99 0.20 16.60 -7.92
C ALA A 99 1.13 17.41 -7.00
N ASP A 100 0.87 17.41 -5.69
CA ASP A 100 1.66 18.15 -4.70
C ASP A 100 2.75 17.28 -4.05
N LEU A 101 2.77 15.98 -4.36
CA LEU A 101 3.80 15.07 -3.87
C LEU A 101 5.17 15.40 -4.47
N SER A 102 6.19 15.41 -3.61
CA SER A 102 7.59 15.52 -4.03
C SER A 102 8.05 14.21 -4.66
N PRO A 103 8.92 14.23 -5.68
CA PRO A 103 9.45 13.02 -6.28
C PRO A 103 10.23 12.22 -5.24
N GLY A 104 10.13 10.89 -5.32
CA GLY A 104 10.78 10.00 -4.36
C GLY A 104 9.90 8.84 -3.95
N ARG A 105 10.39 8.08 -2.97
CA ARG A 105 9.74 6.88 -2.47
C ARG A 105 8.69 7.21 -1.42
N TYR A 106 7.56 6.54 -1.53
CA TYR A 106 6.48 6.53 -0.56
C TYR A 106 6.26 5.11 -0.06
N PHE A 107 5.92 4.99 1.22
CA PHE A 107 5.59 3.73 1.89
C PHE A 107 4.13 3.78 2.30
N ALA A 108 3.33 2.82 1.85
CA ALA A 108 1.96 2.64 2.29
C ALA A 108 1.86 1.39 3.14
N ILE A 109 1.31 1.52 4.35
CA ILE A 109 1.08 0.42 5.28
C ILE A 109 -0.42 0.32 5.49
N VAL A 110 -0.97 -0.89 5.34
CA VAL A 110 -2.36 -1.19 5.66
C VAL A 110 -2.36 -2.06 6.90
N GLN A 111 -2.88 -1.52 8.00
CA GLN A 111 -3.03 -2.20 9.28
C GLN A 111 -4.43 -2.82 9.36
N HIS A 112 -4.48 -4.07 9.78
CA HIS A 112 -5.70 -4.85 9.96
C HIS A 112 -5.92 -5.13 11.46
N PRO A 113 -7.10 -4.82 12.03
CA PRO A 113 -7.39 -4.89 13.48
C PRO A 113 -7.54 -6.31 14.06
N MET A 114 -7.08 -7.31 13.29
CA MET A 114 -7.18 -8.76 13.53
C MET A 114 -8.37 -9.23 14.40
N GLY A 115 -8.13 -10.10 15.38
CA GLY A 115 -9.16 -10.94 15.99
C GLY A 115 -10.06 -10.21 16.97
N ASN A 116 -9.57 -9.11 17.55
CA ASN A 116 -10.33 -8.31 18.50
C ASN A 116 -11.13 -7.16 17.83
N GLY A 117 -10.88 -6.88 16.55
CA GLY A 117 -11.56 -5.85 15.76
C GLY A 117 -11.25 -4.42 16.20
N LYS A 118 -10.16 -4.21 16.95
CA LYS A 118 -9.71 -2.91 17.45
C LYS A 118 -8.34 -2.59 16.91
N GLN A 119 -8.12 -1.32 16.63
CA GLN A 119 -6.81 -0.82 16.28
C GLN A 119 -5.92 -0.70 17.53
N ASP A 120 -4.90 -1.55 17.62
CA ASP A 120 -3.99 -1.58 18.76
C ASP A 120 -2.94 -0.45 18.67
N VAL A 121 -2.30 -0.31 17.50
CA VAL A 121 -1.40 0.81 17.20
C VAL A 121 -2.17 1.95 16.56
N ARG A 122 -2.32 3.08 17.27
CA ARG A 122 -3.12 4.22 16.84
C ARG A 122 -2.45 5.54 17.18
N VAL A 123 -2.86 6.60 16.50
CA VAL A 123 -2.45 7.98 16.83
C VAL A 123 -3.09 8.38 18.16
N VAL A 124 -2.28 8.90 19.08
CA VAL A 124 -2.72 9.43 20.38
C VAL A 124 -2.57 10.94 20.50
N SER A 125 -1.70 11.56 19.71
CA SER A 125 -1.55 13.02 19.62
C SER A 125 -0.78 13.38 18.36
N ASP A 126 -1.34 14.19 17.46
CA ASP A 126 -0.70 14.65 16.22
C ASP A 126 -0.02 13.50 15.43
N SER A 127 1.31 13.37 15.54
CA SER A 127 2.15 12.35 14.90
C SER A 127 2.60 11.22 15.84
N THR A 128 2.20 11.29 17.10
CA THR A 128 2.57 10.33 18.14
C THR A 128 1.62 9.14 18.13
N ILE A 129 2.18 7.94 17.99
CA ILE A 129 1.46 6.68 18.09
C ILE A 129 1.64 6.05 19.47
N SER A 130 0.62 5.33 19.94
CA SER A 130 0.77 4.41 21.07
C SER A 130 1.25 3.06 20.59
N VAL A 131 2.29 2.53 21.23
CA VAL A 131 2.72 1.14 21.07
C VAL A 131 2.03 0.30 22.15
N PRO A 132 1.33 -0.78 21.77
CA PRO A 132 0.80 -1.75 22.72
C PRO A 132 1.90 -2.22 23.69
N GLY A 133 1.66 -2.11 24.99
CA GLY A 133 2.67 -2.31 26.03
C GLY A 133 3.09 -1.02 26.77
N GLY A 134 2.66 0.15 26.30
CA GLY A 134 2.63 1.38 27.10
C GLY A 134 3.66 2.45 26.73
N THR A 135 4.40 2.28 25.64
CA THR A 135 5.29 3.32 25.12
C THR A 135 4.61 4.14 24.02
N THR A 136 5.20 5.28 23.69
CA THR A 136 4.76 6.13 22.57
C THR A 136 5.95 6.44 21.67
N VAL A 137 5.68 6.65 20.39
CA VAL A 137 6.68 7.02 19.39
C VAL A 137 6.16 8.20 18.60
N ASP A 138 6.94 9.27 18.53
CA ASP A 138 6.63 10.42 17.67
C ASP A 138 7.20 10.19 16.27
N LEU A 139 6.32 10.16 15.26
CA LEU A 139 6.69 9.95 13.87
C LEU A 139 7.10 11.24 13.15
N ALA A 140 6.85 12.44 13.70
CA ALA A 140 7.07 13.71 12.99
C ALA A 140 8.55 13.99 12.70
N GLY A 141 9.44 13.64 13.62
CA GLY A 141 10.89 13.89 13.48
C GLY A 141 11.63 12.89 12.59
N LEU A 142 10.98 11.80 12.18
CA LEU A 142 11.62 10.70 11.46
C LEU A 142 11.53 10.89 9.95
N PRO A 143 12.58 10.58 9.16
CA PRO A 143 12.47 10.35 7.72
C PRO A 143 11.35 9.35 7.36
N ALA A 144 10.88 9.36 6.12
CA ALA A 144 9.71 8.55 5.71
C ALA A 144 9.91 7.03 5.91
N ASP A 145 11.11 6.53 5.60
CA ASP A 145 11.51 5.14 5.78
C ASP A 145 11.67 4.78 7.27
N GLU A 146 12.24 5.68 8.08
CA GLU A 146 12.34 5.49 9.53
C GLU A 146 10.96 5.53 10.19
N ALA A 147 10.06 6.41 9.76
CA ALA A 147 8.68 6.47 10.27
C ALA A 147 7.88 5.21 9.91
N ALA A 148 8.03 4.72 8.68
CA ALA A 148 7.43 3.45 8.25
C ALA A 148 7.96 2.27 9.06
N THR A 149 9.28 2.24 9.32
CA THR A 149 9.92 1.22 10.17
C THR A 149 9.42 1.30 11.61
N ALA A 150 9.33 2.50 12.19
CA ALA A 150 8.83 2.71 13.54
C ALA A 150 7.37 2.27 13.71
N LEU A 151 6.52 2.49 12.70
CA LEU A 151 5.15 1.98 12.70
C LEU A 151 5.13 0.44 12.64
N VAL A 152 5.95 -0.16 11.78
CA VAL A 152 6.07 -1.63 11.68
C VAL A 152 6.57 -2.24 12.99
N ASP A 153 7.56 -1.63 13.63
CA ASP A 153 8.08 -2.09 14.92
C ASP A 153 7.01 -2.00 16.02
N ALA A 154 6.18 -0.95 16.00
CA ALA A 154 5.04 -0.83 16.90
C ALA A 154 3.99 -1.93 16.67
N LEU A 155 3.68 -2.25 15.40
CA LEU A 155 2.74 -3.30 15.01
C LEU A 155 3.26 -4.70 15.34
N ASN A 156 4.58 -4.91 15.27
CA ASN A 156 5.24 -6.15 15.67
C ASN A 156 5.37 -6.32 17.20
N SER A 157 4.82 -5.40 18.00
CA SER A 157 4.79 -5.53 19.46
C SER A 157 4.11 -6.84 19.87
N PRO A 158 4.64 -7.59 20.85
CA PRO A 158 4.01 -8.82 21.33
C PRO A 158 2.65 -8.58 22.03
N TYR A 159 2.28 -7.32 22.28
CA TYR A 159 0.99 -6.93 22.86
C TYR A 159 -0.02 -6.44 21.82
N SER A 160 0.36 -6.44 20.54
CA SER A 160 -0.51 -6.12 19.40
C SER A 160 -0.97 -7.42 18.76
N ASP A 161 -2.28 -7.57 18.50
CA ASP A 161 -2.75 -8.65 17.64
C ASP A 161 -2.94 -8.22 16.17
N ASP A 162 -2.85 -6.92 15.90
CA ASP A 162 -2.88 -6.36 14.54
C ASP A 162 -1.87 -7.00 13.58
N THR A 163 -2.24 -7.06 12.31
CA THR A 163 -1.32 -7.43 11.22
C THR A 163 -1.24 -6.30 10.19
N TYR A 164 -0.28 -6.39 9.26
CA TYR A 164 -0.12 -5.37 8.24
C TYR A 164 0.45 -5.90 6.94
N VAL A 165 0.24 -5.11 5.90
CA VAL A 165 1.00 -5.20 4.64
C VAL A 165 1.63 -3.86 4.37
N MET A 166 2.89 -3.89 3.92
CA MET A 166 3.62 -2.73 3.45
C MET A 166 3.85 -2.84 1.94
N VAL A 167 3.55 -1.78 1.22
CA VAL A 167 3.92 -1.59 -0.19
C VAL A 167 4.66 -0.27 -0.35
N SER A 168 5.42 -0.13 -1.43
CA SER A 168 6.07 1.13 -1.77
C SER A 168 5.85 1.50 -3.22
N PHE A 169 5.83 2.81 -3.50
CA PHE A 169 5.75 3.35 -4.84
C PHE A 169 6.68 4.57 -4.98
N MET A 170 7.05 4.91 -6.21
CA MET A 170 7.86 6.07 -6.54
C MET A 170 6.99 7.11 -7.22
N ILE A 171 7.05 8.36 -6.76
CA ILE A 171 6.55 9.51 -7.52
C ILE A 171 7.72 10.06 -8.36
N GLU A 172 7.48 10.25 -9.65
CA GLU A 172 8.43 10.88 -10.58
C GLU A 172 7.79 12.10 -11.25
N ASP A 173 8.62 13.04 -11.71
CA ASP A 173 8.13 14.17 -12.50
C ASP A 173 7.48 13.69 -13.81
N PRO A 174 6.38 14.31 -14.25
CA PRO A 174 5.71 13.90 -15.47
C PRO A 174 6.63 14.10 -16.67
N TRP A 175 6.90 13.03 -17.40
CA TRP A 175 7.65 13.09 -18.66
C TRP A 175 6.69 13.35 -19.83
N ILE A 176 6.79 14.50 -20.49
CA ILE A 176 6.12 14.77 -21.77
C ILE A 176 7.11 14.57 -22.93
N GLN A 177 6.92 13.56 -23.79
CA GLN A 177 7.55 13.52 -25.11
C GLN A 177 6.62 14.15 -26.15
N ILE A 178 6.95 15.35 -26.64
CA ILE A 178 6.33 15.89 -27.84
C ILE A 178 7.06 15.31 -29.05
N GLY A 179 6.50 14.24 -29.62
CA GLY A 179 6.93 13.76 -30.94
C GLY A 179 6.61 14.80 -31.99
N GLY A 180 7.63 15.41 -32.60
CA GLY A 180 7.46 16.43 -33.63
C GLY A 180 6.67 15.89 -34.82
N ILE A 181 5.47 16.44 -35.05
CA ILE A 181 4.70 16.16 -36.26
C ILE A 181 5.41 16.75 -37.48
N ARG A 182 6.11 15.91 -38.24
CA ARG A 182 6.61 16.30 -39.56
C ARG A 182 5.46 16.22 -40.55
N SER A 183 4.79 17.36 -40.77
CA SER A 183 3.88 17.53 -41.91
C SER A 183 4.65 17.24 -43.19
N THR A 184 4.29 16.17 -43.89
CA THR A 184 4.62 16.01 -45.30
C THR A 184 3.37 16.45 -46.06
N GLY A 185 3.38 17.72 -46.48
CA GLY A 185 2.42 18.21 -47.44
C GLY A 185 2.60 17.45 -48.76
N GLY A 186 1.48 16.96 -49.29
CA GLY A 186 1.33 16.49 -50.66
C GLY A 186 0.30 17.35 -51.37
#